data_AF-A0AAV2K634-F1
#
_entry.id   AF-A0AAV2K634-F1
#
_cell.length_a   1.000
_cell.length_b   1.000
_cell.length_c   1.000
_cell.angle_alpha   90.00
_cell.angle_beta   90.00
_cell.angle_gamma   90.00
#
_symmetry.space_group_name_H-M   'P 1'
#
loop_
_entity.id
_entity.type
_entity.pdbx_description
1 polymer ?
#
loop_
_entity_poly.entity_id
_entity_poly.type
_entity_poly.pdbx_seq_one_letter_code
_entity_poly.pdbx_strand_id
1 'polypeptide(L)'
;MGVRRLVRVMGVRRLVRVMGVRRLVRVMGVRRLVRVMGVRRLVRVMGVRRLMRVMGVRRLVWVMGVRRLVRVMGVRRLVRVMGVRRLVRVMGVRRLVRVMGVRRLVRVMGVRRFVRVMGVRRLVRVMGVRRLVRVMGVRRLMRVMG
;
A
#
# COMPACT_ATOMS: atom_id res chain seq x y z
N MET A 1 -9.37 -21.01 -8.22
CA MET A 1 -10.43 -20.72 -7.24
C MET A 1 -10.45 -19.24 -6.87
N GLY A 2 -11.53 -18.53 -7.18
CA GLY A 2 -11.71 -17.12 -6.84
C GLY A 2 -12.75 -16.95 -5.75
N VAL A 3 -12.46 -16.15 -4.72
CA VAL A 3 -13.44 -15.89 -3.65
C VAL A 3 -14.34 -14.73 -4.04
N ARG A 4 -15.65 -14.98 -4.14
CA ARG A 4 -16.63 -13.95 -4.53
C ARG A 4 -16.77 -12.86 -3.46
N ARG A 5 -16.86 -13.25 -2.19
CA ARG A 5 -16.99 -12.29 -1.07
C ARG A 5 -16.39 -12.88 0.20
N LEU A 6 -15.52 -12.12 0.86
CA LEU A 6 -15.09 -12.37 2.24
C LEU A 6 -15.44 -11.14 3.07
N VAL A 7 -16.21 -11.36 4.13
CA VAL A 7 -16.66 -10.26 5.01
C VAL A 7 -15.57 -9.92 6.02
N ARG A 8 -14.97 -10.92 6.68
CA ARG A 8 -13.99 -10.67 7.74
C ARG A 8 -12.93 -11.76 7.78
N VAL A 9 -11.68 -11.36 7.97
CA VAL A 9 -10.54 -12.23 8.26
C VAL A 9 -9.82 -11.65 9.49
N MET A 10 -9.66 -12.45 10.55
CA MET A 10 -9.11 -12.02 11.83
C MET A 10 -8.02 -12.95 12.35
N GLY A 11 -7.10 -12.41 13.15
CA GLY A 11 -6.22 -13.22 14.01
C GLY A 11 -5.23 -14.11 13.28
N VAL A 12 -4.91 -13.80 12.02
CA VAL A 12 -4.15 -14.71 11.16
C VAL A 12 -2.65 -14.65 11.48
N ARG A 13 -2.12 -15.76 12.00
CA ARG A 13 -0.67 -15.91 12.25
C ARG A 13 0.12 -15.96 10.94
N ARG A 14 -0.29 -16.78 9.99
CA ARG A 14 0.38 -16.91 8.68
C ARG A 14 -0.64 -17.19 7.59
N LEU A 15 -0.57 -16.42 6.50
CA LEU A 15 -1.32 -16.69 5.28
C LEU A 15 -0.36 -16.64 4.10
N VAL A 16 -0.30 -17.74 3.36
CA VAL A 16 0.67 -17.88 2.27
C VAL A 16 0.18 -17.20 1.00
N ARG A 17 -1.09 -17.42 0.62
CA ARG A 17 -1.62 -16.91 -0.65
C ARG A 17 -3.09 -16.53 -0.53
N VAL A 18 -3.43 -15.38 -1.09
CA VAL A 18 -4.81 -14.94 -1.35
C VAL A 18 -4.93 -14.60 -2.83
N MET A 19 -5.88 -15.23 -3.52
CA MET A 19 -6.06 -15.05 -4.97
C MET A 19 -7.50 -14.74 -5.35
N GLY A 20 -7.66 -13.96 -6.41
CA GLY A 20 -8.93 -13.89 -7.16
C GLY A 20 -10.10 -13.38 -6.33
N VAL A 21 -9.87 -12.39 -5.46
CA VAL A 21 -10.90 -11.90 -4.54
C VAL A 21 -11.67 -10.75 -5.17
N ARG A 22 -12.98 -10.95 -5.37
CA ARG A 22 -13.84 -9.88 -5.91
C ARG A 22 -14.11 -8.80 -4.86
N ARG A 23 -14.48 -9.18 -3.63
CA ARG A 23 -14.74 -8.23 -2.53
C ARG A 23 -14.20 -8.78 -1.21
N LEU A 24 -13.33 -8.01 -0.55
CA LEU A 24 -12.86 -8.26 0.81
C LEU A 24 -13.12 -7.01 1.67
N VAL A 25 -13.92 -7.17 2.71
CA VAL A 25 -14.39 -6.02 3.50
C VAL A 25 -13.41 -5.69 4.63
N ARG A 26 -13.01 -6.66 5.46
CA ARG A 26 -12.07 -6.43 6.57
C ARG A 26 -11.01 -7.52 6.68
N VAL A 27 -9.76 -7.10 6.84
CA VAL A 27 -8.62 -7.93 7.27
C VAL A 27 -7.99 -7.30 8.50
N MET A 28 -7.93 -8.04 9.60
CA MET A 28 -7.43 -7.54 10.89
C MET A 28 -6.42 -8.49 11.51
N GLY A 29 -5.36 -7.93 12.08
CA GLY A 29 -4.44 -8.67 12.95
C GLY A 29 -3.68 -9.77 12.22
N VAL A 30 -2.96 -9.41 11.16
CA VAL A 30 -2.18 -10.38 10.36
C VAL A 30 -0.70 -10.28 10.69
N ARG A 31 -0.11 -11.37 11.22
CA ARG A 31 1.33 -11.39 11.55
C ARG A 31 2.19 -11.55 10.30
N ARG A 32 1.85 -12.47 9.39
CA ARG A 32 2.59 -12.68 8.12
C ARG A 32 1.63 -12.96 6.98
N LEU A 33 1.71 -12.15 5.93
CA LEU A 33 1.03 -12.36 4.65
C LEU A 33 2.04 -12.35 3.51
N VAL A 34 2.15 -13.46 2.77
CA VAL A 34 3.21 -13.62 1.77
C VAL A 34 2.77 -13.07 0.42
N ARG A 35 1.62 -13.48 -0.12
CA ARG A 35 1.12 -13.00 -1.43
C ARG A 35 -0.37 -12.69 -1.41
N VAL A 36 -0.72 -11.51 -1.94
CA VAL A 36 -2.09 -11.12 -2.30
C VAL A 36 -2.13 -10.78 -3.78
N MET A 37 -2.97 -11.46 -4.55
CA MET A 37 -3.05 -11.32 -6.00
C MET A 37 -4.50 -11.15 -6.46
N GLY A 38 -4.71 -10.20 -7.37
CA GLY A 38 -5.98 -10.08 -8.10
C GLY A 38 -7.14 -9.73 -7.17
N VAL A 39 -7.08 -8.55 -6.55
CA VAL A 39 -8.15 -8.05 -5.68
C VAL A 39 -8.90 -6.91 -6.36
N ARG A 40 -10.20 -7.12 -6.62
CA ARG A 40 -11.03 -6.07 -7.26
C ARG A 40 -11.38 -4.95 -6.27
N ARG A 41 -11.82 -5.29 -5.06
CA ARG A 41 -12.17 -4.31 -4.02
C ARG A 41 -11.71 -4.81 -2.65
N LEU A 42 -10.89 -4.01 -1.99
CA LEU A 42 -10.47 -4.19 -0.60
C LEU A 42 -10.83 -2.94 0.21
N VAL A 43 -11.67 -3.09 1.23
CA VAL A 43 -12.19 -1.93 1.97
C VAL A 43 -11.25 -1.55 3.12
N ARG A 44 -10.91 -2.48 4.03
CA ARG A 44 -10.02 -2.19 5.17
C ARG A 44 -9.00 -3.28 5.43
N VAL A 45 -7.75 -2.86 5.65
CA VAL A 45 -6.65 -3.69 6.17
C VAL A 45 -6.06 -3.01 7.40
N MET A 46 -6.08 -3.70 8.54
CA MET A 46 -5.61 -3.16 9.82
C MET A 46 -4.63 -4.10 10.49
N GLY A 47 -3.51 -3.55 10.98
CA GLY A 47 -2.58 -4.28 11.85
C GLY A 47 -1.87 -5.42 11.11
N VAL A 48 -1.02 -5.08 10.15
CA VAL A 48 -0.20 -6.05 9.42
C VAL A 48 1.26 -5.92 9.83
N ARG A 49 1.82 -6.97 10.44
CA ARG A 49 3.24 -6.93 10.84
C ARG A 49 4.18 -7.11 9.63
N ARG A 50 3.93 -8.08 8.77
CA ARG A 50 4.75 -8.31 7.56
C ARG A 50 3.87 -8.66 6.36
N LEU A 51 4.00 -7.86 5.30
CA LEU A 51 3.39 -8.11 4.00
C LEU A 51 4.47 -8.13 2.92
N MET A 52 4.63 -9.25 2.22
CA MET A 52 5.71 -9.39 1.26
C MET A 52 5.32 -8.87 -0.13
N ARG A 53 4.21 -9.35 -0.71
CA ARG A 53 3.79 -8.93 -2.06
C ARG A 53 2.28 -8.68 -2.16
N VAL A 54 1.93 -7.53 -2.75
CA VAL A 54 0.57 -7.20 -3.20
C VAL A 54 0.61 -6.89 -4.69
N MET A 55 -0.15 -7.63 -5.49
CA MET A 55 -0.17 -7.49 -6.95
C MET A 55 -1.60 -7.37 -7.47
N GLY A 56 -1.83 -6.36 -8.32
CA GLY A 56 -3.09 -6.21 -9.04
C GLY A 56 -4.27 -5.89 -8.11
N VAL A 57 -4.32 -4.65 -7.61
CA VAL A 57 -5.43 -4.16 -6.80
C VAL A 57 -6.16 -3.04 -7.54
N ARG A 58 -7.45 -3.25 -7.85
CA ARG A 58 -8.24 -2.25 -8.58
C ARG A 58 -8.69 -1.12 -7.65
N ARG A 59 -9.18 -1.41 -6.44
CA ARG A 59 -9.56 -0.40 -5.44
C ARG A 59 -9.17 -0.86 -4.05
N LEU A 60 -8.39 -0.03 -3.36
CA LEU A 60 -8.07 -0.15 -1.94
C LEU A 60 -8.46 1.14 -1.23
N VAL A 61 -9.34 1.04 -0.24
CA VAL A 61 -9.85 2.23 0.45
C VAL A 61 -8.94 2.58 1.63
N TRP A 62 -8.67 1.64 2.53
CA TRP A 62 -7.90 1.91 3.76
C TRP A 62 -6.85 0.85 4.07
N VAL A 63 -5.65 1.33 4.39
CA VAL A 63 -4.57 0.54 4.99
C VAL A 63 -4.04 1.27 6.23
N MET A 64 -4.11 0.62 7.38
CA MET A 64 -3.67 1.18 8.66
C MET A 64 -2.71 0.25 9.38
N GLY A 65 -1.60 0.81 9.87
CA GLY A 65 -0.68 0.10 10.77
C GLY A 65 0.04 -1.05 10.07
N VAL A 66 0.95 -0.72 9.17
CA VAL A 66 1.82 -1.71 8.49
C VAL A 66 3.25 -1.55 8.96
N ARG A 67 3.81 -2.57 9.62
CA ARG A 67 5.21 -2.49 10.10
C ARG A 67 6.20 -2.66 8.94
N ARG A 68 6.01 -3.65 8.07
CA ARG A 68 6.89 -3.90 6.92
C ARG A 68 6.09 -4.31 5.70
N LEU A 69 6.27 -3.56 4.61
CA LEU A 69 5.72 -3.86 3.29
C LEU A 69 6.86 -3.87 2.26
N VAL A 70 7.05 -5.00 1.59
CA VAL A 70 8.19 -5.16 0.68
C VAL A 70 7.85 -4.70 -0.74
N ARG A 71 6.77 -5.21 -1.35
CA ARG A 71 6.39 -4.84 -2.73
C ARG A 71 4.89 -4.61 -2.89
N VAL A 72 4.55 -3.51 -3.55
CA VAL A 72 3.20 -3.22 -4.06
C VAL A 72 3.30 -2.93 -5.56
N MET A 73 2.57 -3.68 -6.37
CA MET A 73 2.59 -3.56 -7.83
C MET A 73 1.17 -3.45 -8.40
N GLY A 74 0.95 -2.47 -9.26
CA GLY A 74 -0.28 -2.35 -10.03
C GLY A 74 -1.49 -2.02 -9.15
N VAL A 75 -1.55 -0.78 -8.66
CA VAL A 75 -2.70 -0.27 -7.89
C VAL A 75 -3.41 0.81 -8.69
N ARG A 76 -4.67 0.58 -9.07
CA ARG A 76 -5.42 1.58 -9.85
C ARG A 76 -5.90 2.74 -8.98
N ARG A 77 -6.44 2.47 -7.78
CA ARG A 77 -6.90 3.51 -6.85
C ARG A 77 -6.59 3.12 -5.41
N LEU A 78 -5.85 3.98 -4.72
CA LEU A 78 -5.60 3.90 -3.29
C LEU A 78 -6.06 5.18 -2.61
N VAL A 79 -7.01 5.07 -1.68
CA VAL A 79 -7.60 6.25 -1.04
C VAL A 79 -6.75 6.71 0.14
N ARG A 80 -6.51 5.86 1.15
CA ARG A 80 -5.79 6.26 2.35
C ARG A 80 -4.83 5.18 2.85
N VAL A 81 -3.60 5.60 3.18
CA VAL A 81 -2.58 4.79 3.87
C VAL A 81 -2.08 5.55 5.09
N MET A 82 -2.14 4.92 6.26
CA MET A 82 -1.72 5.53 7.52
C MET A 82 -0.78 4.61 8.30
N GLY A 83 0.32 5.17 8.79
CA GLY A 83 1.22 4.49 9.72
C GLY A 83 1.96 3.31 9.07
N VAL A 84 2.92 3.62 8.20
CA VAL A 84 3.81 2.62 7.59
C VAL A 84 5.23 2.82 8.11
N ARG A 85 5.78 1.82 8.81
CA ARG A 85 7.16 1.95 9.33
C ARG A 85 8.20 1.77 8.24
N ARG A 86 8.06 0.75 7.39
CA ARG A 86 9.01 0.50 6.28
C ARG A 86 8.26 0.05 5.03
N LEU A 87 8.45 0.78 3.94
CA LEU A 87 7.97 0.44 2.61
C LEU A 87 9.15 0.42 1.64
N VAL A 88 9.39 -0.73 1.00
CA VAL A 88 10.59 -0.89 0.15
C VAL A 88 10.31 -0.48 -1.29
N ARG A 89 9.28 -1.04 -1.94
CA ARG A 89 8.97 -0.70 -3.34
C ARG A 89 7.48 -0.52 -3.60
N VAL A 90 7.15 0.55 -4.31
CA VAL A 90 5.83 0.81 -4.90
C VAL A 90 5.99 1.06 -6.39
N MET A 91 5.29 0.29 -7.23
CA MET A 91 5.37 0.40 -8.68
C MET A 91 3.98 0.46 -9.30
N GLY A 92 3.76 1.41 -10.21
CA GLY A 92 2.55 1.48 -11.02
C GLY A 92 1.31 1.80 -10.20
N VAL A 93 1.22 3.04 -9.70
CA VAL A 93 0.03 3.54 -9.00
C VAL A 93 -0.66 4.59 -9.86
N ARG A 94 -1.91 4.37 -10.27
CA ARG A 94 -2.61 5.37 -11.10
C ARG A 94 -3.12 6.56 -10.28
N ARG A 95 -3.71 6.32 -9.12
CA ARG A 95 -4.21 7.39 -8.24
C ARG A 95 -3.98 7.03 -6.79
N LEU A 96 -3.32 7.93 -6.06
CA LEU A 96 -3.18 7.87 -4.62
C LEU A 96 -3.64 9.18 -4.00
N VAL A 97 -4.60 9.11 -3.08
CA VAL A 97 -5.22 10.32 -2.51
C VAL A 97 -4.49 10.80 -1.26
N ARG A 98 -4.24 9.92 -0.28
CA ARG A 98 -3.60 10.34 0.97
C ARG A 98 -2.64 9.29 1.54
N VAL A 99 -1.42 9.73 1.88
CA VAL A 99 -0.44 8.96 2.66
C VAL A 99 -0.04 9.78 3.89
N MET A 100 -0.11 9.17 5.07
CA MET A 100 0.27 9.81 6.33
C MET A 100 1.19 8.91 7.16
N GLY A 101 2.28 9.49 7.69
CA GLY A 101 3.13 8.82 8.67
C GLY A 101 3.90 7.64 8.09
N VAL A 102 4.85 7.92 7.20
CA VAL A 102 5.78 6.91 6.65
C VAL A 102 7.18 7.14 7.22
N ARG A 103 7.71 6.18 7.99
CA ARG A 103 9.06 6.37 8.56
C ARG A 103 10.17 6.18 7.53
N ARG A 104 10.08 5.16 6.67
CA ARG A 104 11.07 4.91 5.61
C ARG A 104 10.38 4.42 4.35
N LEU A 105 10.62 5.12 3.24
CA LEU A 105 10.21 4.75 1.90
C LEU A 105 11.45 4.69 1.00
N VAL A 106 11.72 3.52 0.41
CA VAL A 106 12.96 3.34 -0.38
C VAL A 106 12.73 3.71 -1.84
N ARG A 107 11.72 3.15 -2.51
CA ARG A 107 11.50 3.41 -3.94
C ARG A 107 10.03 3.54 -4.32
N VAL A 108 9.72 4.60 -5.07
CA VAL A 108 8.43 4.81 -5.74
C VAL A 108 8.68 5.01 -7.23
N MET A 109 7.99 4.25 -8.08
CA MET A 109 8.11 4.35 -9.54
C MET A 109 6.74 4.37 -10.21
N GLY A 110 6.56 5.29 -11.15
CA GLY A 110 5.39 5.32 -12.03
C GLY A 110 4.10 5.61 -11.27
N VAL A 111 3.95 6.84 -10.77
CA VAL A 111 2.72 7.29 -10.14
C VAL A 111 2.07 8.41 -10.94
N ARG A 112 0.86 8.18 -11.44
CA ARG A 112 0.22 9.19 -12.30
C ARG A 112 -0.33 10.38 -11.52
N ARG A 113 -0.91 10.17 -10.33
CA ARG A 113 -1.46 11.24 -9.50
C ARG A 113 -1.30 10.95 -8.01
N PHE A 114 -0.68 11.87 -7.29
CA PHE A 114 -0.62 11.98 -5.83
C PHE A 114 -1.34 13.25 -5.37
N VAL A 115 -2.31 13.14 -4.47
CA VAL A 115 -3.03 14.31 -3.97
C VAL A 115 -2.39 14.85 -2.66
N ARG A 116 -2.13 14.00 -1.66
CA ARG A 116 -1.55 14.47 -0.39
C ARG A 116 -0.60 13.46 0.24
N VAL A 117 0.60 13.91 0.62
CA VAL A 117 1.58 13.15 1.40
C VAL A 117 1.99 13.97 2.62
N MET A 118 1.89 13.38 3.82
CA MET A 118 2.26 14.05 5.07
C MET A 118 3.12 13.16 5.96
N GLY A 119 4.18 13.72 6.53
CA GLY A 119 5.00 13.06 7.56
C GLY A 119 5.79 11.88 7.02
N VAL A 120 6.72 12.14 6.10
CA VAL A 120 7.67 11.13 5.60
C VAL A 120 9.05 11.41 6.18
N ARG A 121 9.56 10.52 7.05
CA ARG A 121 10.85 10.78 7.70
C ARG A 121 12.05 10.58 6.76
N ARG A 122 12.01 9.55 5.91
CA ARG A 122 13.08 9.27 4.94
C ARG A 122 12.48 8.74 3.64
N LEU A 123 12.81 9.38 2.54
CA LEU A 123 12.47 9.00 1.18
C LEU A 123 13.75 8.91 0.33
N VAL A 124 14.05 7.74 -0.21
CA VAL A 124 15.32 7.53 -0.94
C VAL A 124 15.18 7.86 -2.42
N ARG A 125 14.22 7.28 -3.14
CA ARG A 125 14.08 7.49 -4.59
C ARG A 125 12.64 7.57 -5.06
N VAL A 126 12.32 8.58 -5.86
CA VAL A 126 11.05 8.75 -6.57
C VAL A 126 11.31 8.98 -8.06
N MET A 127 10.59 8.26 -8.93
CA MET A 127 10.69 8.40 -10.39
C MET A 127 9.32 8.33 -11.07
N GLY A 128 9.10 9.11 -12.13
CA GLY A 128 7.90 9.00 -12.97
C GLY A 128 6.62 9.43 -12.26
N VAL A 129 6.65 10.55 -11.54
CA VAL A 129 5.47 11.14 -10.89
C VAL A 129 4.89 12.23 -11.77
N ARG A 130 3.74 11.97 -12.42
CA ARG A 130 3.17 12.93 -13.38
C ARG A 130 2.45 14.12 -12.76
N ARG A 131 1.81 13.93 -11.60
CA ARG A 131 1.11 15.02 -10.88
C ARG A 131 1.20 14.78 -9.38
N LEU A 132 1.62 15.81 -8.66
CA LEU A 132 1.70 15.84 -7.21
C LEU A 132 1.14 17.17 -6.71
N VAL A 133 0.11 17.13 -5.86
CA VAL A 133 -0.62 18.34 -5.44
C VAL A 133 -0.07 18.93 -4.14
N ARG A 134 0.18 18.12 -3.10
CA ARG A 134 0.69 18.62 -1.82
C ARG A 134 1.56 17.61 -1.08
N VAL A 135 2.71 18.06 -0.60
CA VAL A 135 3.65 17.32 0.25
C VAL A 135 4.01 18.19 1.46
N MET A 136 3.96 17.63 2.67
CA MET A 136 4.35 18.32 3.90
C MET A 136 5.11 17.38 4.84
N GLY A 137 6.08 17.92 5.58
CA GLY A 137 6.80 17.17 6.62
C GLY A 137 7.65 16.03 6.08
N VAL A 138 8.35 16.24 4.96
CA VAL A 138 9.40 15.33 4.47
C VAL A 138 10.72 15.74 5.13
N ARG A 139 11.28 14.91 6.01
CA ARG A 139 12.51 15.26 6.74
C ARG A 139 13.79 15.00 5.95
N ARG A 140 13.82 13.97 5.11
CA ARG A 140 14.97 13.63 4.25
C ARG A 140 14.49 13.06 2.93
N LEU A 141 14.94 13.66 1.84
CA LEU A 141 14.71 13.25 0.45
C LEU A 141 16.06 13.16 -0.24
N MET A 142 16.41 11.99 -0.80
CA MET A 142 17.72 11.78 -1.41
C MET A 142 17.73 11.98 -2.92
N ARG A 143 16.72 11.48 -3.65
CA ARG A 143 16.67 11.64 -5.12
C ARG A 143 15.25 11.65 -5.67
N VAL A 144 14.98 12.60 -6.56
CA VAL A 144 13.78 12.66 -7.40
C VAL A 144 14.23 12.77 -8.85
N MET A 145 13.59 12.01 -9.74
CA MET A 145 13.74 12.18 -11.19
C MET A 145 12.35 12.21 -11.82
N GLY A 146 12.15 13.10 -12.79
CA GLY A 146 10.89 13.28 -13.53
C GLY A 146 10.43 12.00 -14.21
#